data_AF-G8R602-F1
#
_entry.id   AF-G8R602-F1
#
_cell.length_a   1.000
_cell.length_b   1.000
_cell.length_c   1.000
_cell.angle_alpha   90.00
_cell.angle_beta   90.00
_cell.angle_gamma   90.00
#
_symmetry.space_group_name_H-M   'P 1'
#
loop_
_entity.id
_entity.type
_entity.pdbx_description
1 polymer ?
#
loop_
_entity_poly.entity_id
_entity_poly.type
_entity_poly.pdbx_seq_one_letter_code
_entity_poly.pdbx_strand_id
1 'polypeptide(L)'
;MRALITLGLLLLCKLSLAGIHITFSDYIIFGGDTLTLSNRPLDSYFDLYPELMPIPEEPFTHANNQYTAVFEIKDSSLYLTAIYTDKTDTDNTNGRKNLISEVFEGQKEVRMNWFSTSLVFGTSSLGRSKRIYGNQRNEKFYLALINDGKVSSIKESKAKKIKRLRHRLFKEFSKTPQYIALENTGFGPDSDLKPKEIEKYLQNKIFDYTSQTKKEKTTR
;
A
#
# COMPACT_ATOMS: atom_id res chain seq x y z
N MET A 1 24.22 41.07 -12.73
CA MET A 1 22.84 40.90 -12.22
C MET A 1 21.92 40.02 -13.07
N ARG A 2 22.23 39.71 -14.34
CA ARG A 2 21.35 38.85 -15.18
C ARG A 2 21.52 37.33 -14.99
N ALA A 3 22.61 36.87 -14.37
CA ALA A 3 22.90 35.45 -14.15
C ALA A 3 22.29 34.86 -12.85
N LEU A 4 21.84 35.72 -11.92
CA LEU A 4 21.22 35.27 -10.65
C LEU A 4 19.73 34.95 -10.79
N ILE A 5 19.06 35.50 -11.80
CA ILE A 5 17.64 35.25 -12.07
C ILE A 5 17.43 33.90 -12.77
N THR A 6 18.44 33.42 -13.50
CA THR A 6 18.37 32.13 -14.22
C THR A 6 18.50 30.92 -13.29
N LEU A 7 19.20 31.07 -12.15
CA LEU A 7 19.32 30.01 -11.15
C LEU A 7 18.06 29.87 -10.27
N GLY A 8 17.28 30.94 -10.12
CA GLY A 8 16.01 30.93 -9.36
C GLY A 8 14.85 30.24 -10.09
N LEU A 9 14.85 30.22 -11.43
CA LEU A 9 13.78 29.59 -12.22
C LEU A 9 13.94 28.08 -12.41
N LEU A 10 15.16 27.54 -12.28
CA LEU A 10 15.43 26.10 -12.38
C LEU A 10 15.05 25.32 -11.12
N LEU A 11 14.84 26.01 -9.98
CA LEU A 11 14.39 25.37 -8.73
C LEU A 11 12.87 25.18 -8.62
N LEU A 12 12.09 25.72 -9.56
CA LEU A 12 10.62 25.66 -9.54
C LEU A 12 10.03 24.51 -10.39
N CYS A 13 10.87 23.75 -11.08
CA CYS A 13 10.42 22.62 -11.88
C CYS A 13 10.73 21.30 -11.16
N LYS A 14 9.68 20.73 -10.55
CA LYS A 14 9.26 19.32 -10.59
C LYS A 14 8.78 18.78 -9.22
N LEU A 15 7.64 19.27 -8.76
CA LEU A 15 6.63 18.36 -8.20
C LEU A 15 5.42 18.40 -9.13
N SER A 16 5.52 17.72 -10.27
CA SER A 16 4.30 17.19 -10.87
C SER A 16 3.91 16.01 -9.98
N LEU A 17 2.90 16.19 -9.12
CA LEU A 17 2.10 15.04 -8.68
C LEU A 17 1.50 14.49 -9.97
N ALA A 18 2.19 13.53 -10.60
CA ALA A 18 1.59 12.70 -11.63
C ALA A 18 0.33 12.12 -11.00
N GLY A 19 -0.83 12.45 -11.58
CA GLY A 19 -2.13 12.27 -10.97
C GLY A 19 -2.28 10.88 -10.38
N ILE A 20 -2.55 10.82 -9.08
CA ILE A 20 -2.87 9.57 -8.40
C ILE A 20 -4.21 9.12 -8.97
N HIS A 21 -4.20 8.18 -9.91
CA HIS A 21 -5.43 7.54 -10.38
C HIS A 21 -5.90 6.58 -9.28
N ILE A 22 -7.17 6.66 -8.87
CA ILE A 22 -7.79 5.62 -8.04
C ILE A 22 -7.83 4.37 -8.92
N THR A 23 -6.84 3.51 -8.70
CA THR A 23 -6.76 2.19 -9.32
C THR A 23 -7.03 1.10 -8.28
N PHE A 24 -7.54 1.53 -7.11
CA PHE A 24 -7.66 0.71 -5.91
C PHE A 24 -6.35 -0.01 -5.58
N SER A 25 -5.23 0.67 -5.84
CA SER A 25 -3.89 0.23 -5.49
C SER A 25 -3.27 1.31 -4.62
N ASP A 26 -2.56 0.91 -3.58
CA ASP A 26 -1.89 1.87 -2.72
C ASP A 26 -0.61 2.39 -3.39
N TYR A 27 -0.22 3.61 -3.02
CA TYR A 27 0.96 4.28 -3.55
C TYR A 27 1.90 4.74 -2.45
N ILE A 28 3.17 4.89 -2.78
CA ILE A 28 4.18 5.44 -1.89
C ILE A 28 5.03 6.49 -2.60
N ILE A 29 5.24 7.61 -1.93
CA ILE A 29 6.16 8.66 -2.37
C ILE A 29 7.55 8.34 -1.79
N PHE A 30 8.54 8.17 -2.67
CA PHE A 30 9.92 7.88 -2.29
C PHE A 30 10.90 8.60 -3.22
N GLY A 31 11.75 9.46 -2.66
CA GLY A 31 12.72 10.23 -3.44
C GLY A 31 12.09 11.22 -4.43
N GLY A 32 10.84 11.65 -4.18
CA GLY A 32 10.05 12.50 -5.07
C GLY A 32 9.25 11.74 -6.12
N ASP A 33 9.44 10.43 -6.27
CA ASP A 33 8.68 9.59 -7.20
C ASP A 33 7.45 8.98 -6.53
N THR A 34 6.31 8.96 -7.23
CA THR A 34 5.11 8.19 -6.85
C THR A 34 5.23 6.76 -7.39
N LEU A 35 5.31 5.79 -6.49
CA LEU A 35 5.51 4.37 -6.79
C LEU A 35 4.29 3.54 -6.33
N THR A 36 4.03 2.43 -7.00
CA THR A 36 2.94 1.51 -6.63
C THR A 36 3.38 0.59 -5.50
N LEU A 37 2.55 0.43 -4.48
CA LEU A 37 2.72 -0.58 -3.44
C LEU A 37 2.21 -1.94 -3.93
N SER A 38 2.96 -2.98 -3.58
CA SER A 38 2.53 -4.37 -3.73
C SER A 38 1.86 -4.92 -2.46
N ASN A 39 1.79 -4.08 -1.43
CA ASN A 39 1.25 -4.33 -0.10
C ASN A 39 0.00 -3.48 0.13
N ARG A 40 -0.76 -3.82 1.17
CA ARG A 40 -1.87 -3.00 1.70
C ARG A 40 -1.69 -2.72 3.19
N PRO A 41 -0.90 -1.69 3.56
CA PRO A 41 -0.52 -1.44 4.95
C PRO A 41 -1.71 -1.20 5.90
N LEU A 42 -2.80 -0.60 5.42
CA LEU A 42 -3.96 -0.30 6.27
C LEU A 42 -4.93 -1.48 6.47
N ASP A 43 -4.82 -2.57 5.71
CA ASP A 43 -5.76 -3.70 5.86
C ASP A 43 -5.71 -4.24 7.30
N SER A 44 -4.52 -4.44 7.86
CA SER A 44 -4.36 -4.89 9.26
C SER A 44 -4.85 -3.88 10.32
N TYR A 45 -4.90 -2.58 9.98
CA TYR A 45 -5.46 -1.56 10.87
C TYR A 45 -6.99 -1.64 10.85
N PHE A 46 -7.60 -1.75 9.68
CA PHE A 46 -9.04 -1.90 9.55
C PHE A 46 -9.57 -3.26 10.03
N ASP A 47 -8.75 -4.31 10.04
CA ASP A 47 -9.10 -5.56 10.72
C ASP A 47 -9.29 -5.36 12.24
N LEU A 48 -8.56 -4.42 12.85
CA LEU A 48 -8.65 -4.09 14.28
C LEU A 48 -9.70 -3.03 14.59
N TYR A 49 -9.97 -2.12 13.65
CA TYR A 49 -10.90 -1.00 13.76
C TYR A 49 -11.81 -0.92 12.51
N PRO A 50 -12.67 -1.93 12.29
CA PRO A 50 -13.48 -2.03 11.07
C PRO A 50 -14.44 -0.85 10.89
N GLU A 51 -14.86 -0.20 11.97
CA GLU A 51 -15.72 0.99 11.96
C GLU A 51 -15.05 2.22 11.34
N LEU A 52 -13.71 2.24 11.27
CA LEU A 52 -12.94 3.33 10.67
C LEU A 52 -12.65 3.11 9.18
N MET A 53 -13.05 1.96 8.62
CA MET A 53 -12.82 1.66 7.22
C MET A 53 -13.62 2.61 6.32
N PRO A 54 -12.97 3.35 5.40
CA PRO A 54 -13.67 4.25 4.50
C PRO A 54 -14.69 3.50 3.64
N ILE A 55 -15.95 3.91 3.75
CA ILE A 55 -17.04 3.34 2.95
C ILE A 55 -17.17 4.16 1.66
N PRO A 56 -17.15 3.50 0.48
CA PRO A 56 -17.37 4.15 -0.81
C PRO A 56 -18.82 4.63 -0.96
N GLU A 57 -19.07 5.56 -1.89
CA GLU A 57 -20.43 6.02 -2.23
C GLU A 57 -21.17 4.98 -3.08
N GLU A 58 -20.48 4.43 -4.08
CA GLU A 58 -21.03 3.36 -4.91
C GLU A 58 -20.58 1.97 -4.41
N PRO A 59 -21.48 0.98 -4.37
CA PRO A 59 -21.11 -0.39 -4.06
C PRO A 59 -20.22 -0.96 -5.18
N PHE A 60 -18.92 -1.11 -4.90
CA PHE A 60 -17.97 -1.67 -5.86
C PHE A 60 -18.18 -3.17 -6.07
N THR A 61 -18.17 -3.59 -7.33
CA THR A 61 -18.12 -5.01 -7.74
C THR A 61 -16.73 -5.64 -7.57
N HIS A 62 -15.70 -4.84 -7.29
CA HIS A 62 -14.34 -5.31 -7.05
C HIS A 62 -14.13 -5.66 -5.58
N ALA A 63 -14.30 -6.95 -5.28
CA ALA A 63 -14.45 -7.55 -3.95
C ALA A 63 -13.36 -7.30 -2.89
N ASN A 64 -12.31 -6.51 -3.11
CA ASN A 64 -11.17 -6.48 -2.17
C ASN A 64 -10.62 -5.10 -1.80
N ASN A 65 -10.88 -4.04 -2.55
CA ASN A 65 -10.19 -2.77 -2.34
C ASN A 65 -11.20 -1.62 -2.31
N GLN A 66 -11.62 -1.20 -1.12
CA GLN A 66 -12.60 -0.12 -0.91
C GLN A 66 -11.94 1.27 -0.90
N TYR A 67 -10.61 1.34 -0.81
CA TYR A 67 -9.85 2.57 -0.71
C TYR A 67 -8.55 2.53 -1.53
N THR A 68 -7.96 3.69 -1.74
CA THR A 68 -6.58 3.91 -2.19
C THR A 68 -5.86 4.74 -1.15
N ALA A 69 -4.80 4.21 -0.55
CA ALA A 69 -3.97 4.94 0.41
C ALA A 69 -2.67 5.43 -0.24
N VAL A 70 -2.21 6.59 0.21
CA VAL A 70 -0.94 7.18 -0.21
C VAL A 70 -0.05 7.30 1.01
N PHE A 71 1.14 6.73 0.88
CA PHE A 71 2.17 6.74 1.91
C PHE A 71 3.36 7.58 1.46
N GLU A 72 4.20 7.97 2.41
CA GLU A 72 5.45 8.67 2.15
C GLU A 72 6.53 8.15 3.09
N ILE A 73 7.74 7.94 2.56
CA ILE A 73 8.93 7.75 3.39
C ILE A 73 9.67 9.08 3.45
N LYS A 74 9.65 9.70 4.64
CA LYS A 74 10.41 10.91 4.96
C LYS A 74 11.02 10.77 6.36
N ASP A 75 12.21 11.34 6.55
CA ASP A 75 12.95 11.29 7.83
C ASP A 75 13.07 9.89 8.44
N SER A 76 13.36 8.90 7.58
CA SER A 76 13.47 7.48 7.94
C SER A 76 12.22 6.91 8.65
N SER A 77 11.04 7.47 8.37
CA SER A 77 9.76 7.01 8.92
C SER A 77 8.71 6.89 7.82
N LEU A 78 7.75 5.98 8.03
CA LEU A 78 6.60 5.77 7.16
C LEU A 78 5.43 6.64 7.65
N TYR A 79 4.90 7.43 6.73
CA TYR A 79 3.72 8.25 6.94
C TYR A 79 2.60 7.80 6.00
N LEU A 80 1.37 7.88 6.47
CA LEU A 80 0.17 7.91 5.65
C LEU A 80 -0.19 9.38 5.42
N THR A 81 -0.37 9.76 4.16
CA THR A 81 -0.60 11.17 3.76
C THR A 81 -1.95 11.38 3.09
N ALA A 82 -2.57 10.33 2.54
CA ALA A 82 -3.92 10.42 2.05
C ALA A 82 -4.64 9.07 2.06
N ILE A 83 -5.96 9.13 2.17
CA ILE A 83 -6.87 8.01 1.92
C ILE A 83 -7.95 8.52 0.97
N TYR A 84 -8.19 7.79 -0.12
CA TYR A 84 -9.21 8.12 -1.11
C TYR A 84 -10.17 6.95 -1.30
N THR A 85 -11.44 7.28 -1.50
CA THR A 85 -12.43 6.39 -2.15
C THR A 85 -12.92 7.08 -3.42
N ASP A 86 -14.00 6.58 -4.00
CA ASP A 86 -14.77 7.21 -5.08
C ASP A 86 -15.46 8.53 -4.71
N LYS A 87 -15.52 8.86 -3.41
CA LYS A 87 -16.10 10.11 -2.91
C LYS A 87 -15.45 11.33 -3.55
N THR A 88 -16.27 12.17 -4.14
CA THR A 88 -15.86 13.47 -4.67
C THR A 88 -15.98 14.56 -3.62
N ASP A 89 -15.09 15.53 -3.67
CA ASP A 89 -15.17 16.72 -2.84
C ASP A 89 -16.28 17.64 -3.38
N THR A 90 -17.36 17.83 -2.62
CA THR A 90 -18.51 18.65 -3.03
C THR A 90 -18.14 20.11 -3.28
N ASP A 91 -17.04 20.58 -2.67
CA ASP A 91 -16.56 21.96 -2.78
C ASP A 91 -15.55 22.13 -3.94
N ASN A 92 -15.15 21.03 -4.59
CA ASN A 92 -14.15 21.04 -5.66
C ASN A 92 -14.61 20.15 -6.82
N THR A 93 -15.09 20.78 -7.89
CA THR A 93 -15.74 20.14 -9.04
C THR A 93 -14.89 19.12 -9.81
N ASN A 94 -13.60 18.98 -9.50
CA ASN A 94 -12.68 17.98 -10.06
C ASN A 94 -11.85 17.22 -9.00
N GLY A 95 -12.13 17.42 -7.71
CA GLY A 95 -11.33 16.90 -6.60
C GLY A 95 -11.88 15.61 -5.99
N ARG A 96 -11.00 14.64 -5.74
CA ARG A 96 -11.33 13.49 -4.87
C ARG A 96 -11.18 13.92 -3.42
N LYS A 97 -12.11 13.49 -2.56
CA LYS A 97 -12.05 13.82 -1.13
C LYS A 97 -10.95 13.00 -0.45
N ASN A 98 -9.99 13.67 0.19
CA ASN A 98 -9.02 13.01 1.06
C ASN A 98 -9.68 12.74 2.43
N LEU A 99 -9.82 11.47 2.80
CA LEU A 99 -10.54 11.00 3.98
C LEU A 99 -9.63 10.77 5.19
N ILE A 100 -8.33 11.09 5.10
CA ILE A 100 -7.40 10.83 6.21
C ILE A 100 -7.84 11.50 7.51
N SER A 101 -8.40 12.71 7.46
CA SER A 101 -8.92 13.42 8.63
C SER A 101 -10.19 12.80 9.21
N GLU A 102 -10.97 12.08 8.40
CA GLU A 102 -12.15 11.35 8.89
C GLU A 102 -11.73 10.06 9.62
N VAL A 103 -10.69 9.39 9.09
CA VAL A 103 -10.18 8.13 9.67
C VAL A 103 -9.29 8.39 10.91
N PHE A 104 -8.56 9.51 10.93
CA PHE A 104 -7.57 9.84 11.97
C PHE A 104 -7.83 11.23 12.59
N GLU A 105 -9.08 11.54 12.92
CA GLU A 105 -9.46 12.64 13.82
C GLU A 105 -8.83 14.01 13.49
N GLY A 106 -9.02 14.47 12.26
CA GLY A 106 -8.54 15.79 11.83
C GLY A 106 -7.06 15.83 11.42
N GLN A 107 -6.32 14.72 11.54
CA GLN A 107 -4.93 14.66 11.11
C GLN A 107 -4.82 14.79 9.58
N LYS A 108 -3.84 15.57 9.11
CA LYS A 108 -3.54 15.74 7.68
C LYS A 108 -2.53 14.71 7.16
N GLU A 109 -1.72 14.18 8.07
CA GLU A 109 -0.78 13.11 7.85
C GLU A 109 -0.58 12.36 9.16
N VAL A 110 -0.23 11.10 9.07
CA VAL A 110 -0.21 10.18 10.20
C VAL A 110 1.08 9.37 10.16
N ARG A 111 1.91 9.47 11.19
CA ARG A 111 3.10 8.63 11.32
C ARG A 111 2.68 7.23 11.76
N MET A 112 2.99 6.20 10.96
CA MET A 112 2.56 4.83 11.22
C MET A 112 3.42 4.12 12.28
N ASN A 113 3.57 4.70 13.47
CA ASN A 113 4.46 4.19 14.53
C ASN A 113 3.99 2.83 15.12
N TRP A 114 2.76 2.41 14.80
CA TRP A 114 2.16 1.13 15.20
C TRP A 114 2.44 -0.01 14.23
N PHE A 115 3.05 0.27 13.08
CA PHE A 115 3.11 -0.67 11.96
C PHE A 115 4.53 -1.18 11.71
N SER A 116 4.68 -2.50 11.63
CA SER A 116 5.94 -3.18 11.28
C SER A 116 5.72 -4.15 10.12
N THR A 117 6.53 -4.06 9.06
CA THR A 117 6.40 -4.96 7.90
C THR A 117 7.64 -4.95 7.00
N SER A 118 7.63 -5.85 6.01
CA SER A 118 8.44 -5.75 4.79
C SER A 118 7.60 -5.10 3.68
N LEU A 119 7.89 -3.85 3.36
CA LEU A 119 7.16 -3.07 2.36
C LEU A 119 7.79 -3.23 0.98
N VAL A 120 7.00 -3.62 -0.02
CA VAL A 120 7.43 -3.79 -1.41
C VAL A 120 6.73 -2.77 -2.29
N PHE A 121 7.52 -1.96 -2.99
CA PHE A 121 7.01 -0.94 -3.91
C PHE A 121 7.90 -0.78 -5.14
N GLY A 122 7.37 -0.18 -6.20
CA GLY A 122 8.12 0.01 -7.44
C GLY A 122 7.34 0.74 -8.52
N THR A 123 7.90 0.79 -9.72
CA THR A 123 7.25 1.41 -10.89
C THR A 123 5.98 0.65 -11.33
N SER A 124 5.73 -0.53 -10.78
CA SER A 124 4.48 -1.28 -10.90
C SER A 124 4.29 -2.21 -9.70
N SER A 125 3.16 -2.92 -9.66
CA SER A 125 2.90 -3.94 -8.64
C SER A 125 3.49 -5.31 -9.00
N LEU A 126 4.06 -5.98 -8.00
CA LEU A 126 4.77 -7.24 -8.19
C LEU A 126 3.82 -8.40 -8.50
N GLY A 127 3.94 -8.95 -9.71
CA GLY A 127 3.26 -10.19 -10.10
C GLY A 127 1.99 -10.00 -10.92
N ARG A 128 1.70 -8.79 -11.41
CA ARG A 128 0.62 -8.62 -12.39
C ARG A 128 0.95 -9.31 -13.72
N SER A 129 -0.12 -9.65 -14.45
CA SER A 129 -0.03 -10.39 -15.70
C SER A 129 0.79 -9.65 -16.75
N LYS A 130 1.78 -10.33 -17.35
CA LYS A 130 2.53 -9.82 -18.50
C LYS A 130 1.65 -9.46 -19.70
N ARG A 131 0.49 -10.11 -19.82
CA ARG A 131 -0.49 -9.82 -20.90
C ARG A 131 -1.15 -8.46 -20.72
N ILE A 132 -1.36 -8.03 -19.46
CA ILE A 132 -2.07 -6.78 -19.15
C ILE A 132 -1.09 -5.62 -18.97
N TYR A 133 0.09 -5.87 -18.40
CA TYR A 133 1.04 -4.82 -18.00
C TYR A 133 2.40 -4.91 -18.72
N GLY A 134 2.51 -5.76 -19.75
CA GLY A 134 3.71 -5.89 -20.56
C GLY A 134 4.89 -6.56 -19.85
N ASN A 135 6.10 -6.36 -20.39
CA ASN A 135 7.31 -7.02 -19.93
C ASN A 135 7.99 -6.22 -18.81
N GLN A 136 7.95 -6.75 -17.59
CA GLN A 136 8.53 -6.17 -16.36
C GLN A 136 10.07 -6.07 -16.33
N ARG A 137 10.76 -6.11 -17.48
CA ARG A 137 12.24 -6.18 -17.54
C ARG A 137 12.94 -4.93 -17.02
N ASN A 138 12.31 -3.76 -17.15
CA ASN A 138 12.88 -2.46 -16.76
C ASN A 138 12.26 -1.89 -15.47
N GLU A 139 11.46 -2.69 -14.77
CA GLU A 139 10.82 -2.23 -13.54
C GLU A 139 11.80 -2.21 -12.39
N LYS A 140 11.76 -1.12 -11.63
CA LYS A 140 12.50 -0.97 -10.38
C LYS A 140 11.59 -1.35 -9.24
N PHE A 141 12.10 -2.19 -8.34
CA PHE A 141 11.42 -2.53 -7.09
C PHE A 141 12.34 -2.26 -5.91
N TYR A 142 11.73 -1.83 -4.83
CA TYR A 142 12.37 -1.59 -3.55
C TYR A 142 11.73 -2.48 -2.50
N LEU A 143 12.55 -2.93 -1.56
CA LEU A 143 12.13 -3.60 -0.34
C LEU A 143 12.57 -2.75 0.85
N ALA A 144 11.62 -2.22 1.60
CA ALA A 144 11.88 -1.51 2.84
C ALA A 144 11.50 -2.36 4.06
N LEU A 145 12.35 -2.35 5.08
CA LEU A 145 12.06 -2.98 6.38
C LEU A 145 11.58 -1.90 7.35
N ILE A 146 10.32 -1.99 7.75
CA ILE A 146 9.64 -1.06 8.65
C ILE A 146 9.48 -1.73 10.02
N ASN A 147 9.97 -1.08 11.06
CA ASN A 147 9.76 -1.49 12.45
C ASN A 147 9.19 -0.31 13.23
N ASP A 148 7.97 -0.44 13.73
CA ASP A 148 7.24 0.61 14.47
C ASP A 148 7.25 1.94 13.70
N GLY A 149 6.89 1.87 12.41
CA GLY A 149 6.91 3.00 11.48
C GLY A 149 8.30 3.48 11.07
N LYS A 150 9.38 3.00 11.70
CA LYS A 150 10.75 3.40 11.37
C LYS A 150 11.30 2.56 10.23
N VAL A 151 11.82 3.23 9.21
CA VAL A 151 12.51 2.60 8.08
C VAL A 151 13.93 2.24 8.52
N SER A 152 14.19 0.94 8.70
CA SER A 152 15.50 0.43 9.11
C SER A 152 16.44 0.15 7.93
N SER A 153 15.87 -0.17 6.76
CA SER A 153 16.63 -0.32 5.52
C SER A 153 15.72 -0.21 4.31
N ILE A 154 16.26 0.26 3.19
CA ILE A 154 15.64 0.21 1.87
C ILE A 154 16.68 -0.39 0.92
N LYS A 155 16.28 -1.39 0.12
CA LYS A 155 17.15 -1.99 -0.89
C LYS A 155 16.41 -2.10 -2.21
N GLU A 156 17.05 -1.61 -3.27
CA GLU A 156 16.62 -1.94 -4.62
C GLU A 156 16.80 -3.45 -4.86
N SER A 157 15.85 -4.07 -5.53
CA SER A 157 15.84 -5.50 -5.76
C SER A 157 15.14 -5.84 -7.07
N LYS A 158 15.63 -6.86 -7.77
CA LYS A 158 14.97 -7.36 -8.98
C LYS A 158 13.70 -8.12 -8.61
N ALA A 159 12.67 -8.03 -9.45
CA ALA A 159 11.40 -8.75 -9.27
C ALA A 159 11.59 -10.25 -8.95
N LYS A 160 12.54 -10.92 -9.60
CA LYS A 160 12.86 -12.35 -9.36
C LYS A 160 13.30 -12.62 -7.91
N LYS A 161 14.07 -11.71 -7.30
CA LYS A 161 14.55 -11.85 -5.92
C LYS A 161 13.41 -11.65 -4.93
N ILE A 162 12.53 -10.67 -5.18
CA ILE A 162 11.35 -10.44 -4.33
C ILE A 162 10.35 -11.61 -4.44
N LYS A 163 10.12 -12.17 -5.64
CA LYS A 163 9.29 -13.37 -5.83
C LYS A 163 9.83 -14.59 -5.05
N ARG A 164 11.15 -14.77 -5.01
CA ARG A 164 11.77 -15.81 -4.17
C ARG A 164 11.57 -15.57 -2.68
N LEU A 165 11.73 -14.32 -2.23
CA LEU A 165 11.45 -13.93 -0.85
C LEU A 165 9.99 -14.22 -0.49
N ARG A 166 9.04 -13.79 -1.32
CA ARG A 166 7.60 -14.05 -1.20
C ARG A 166 7.32 -15.54 -1.01
N HIS A 167 7.87 -16.38 -1.88
CA HIS A 167 7.70 -17.84 -1.78
C HIS A 167 8.27 -18.42 -0.49
N ARG A 168 9.45 -17.94 -0.05
CA ARG A 168 10.04 -18.38 1.22
C ARG A 168 9.19 -17.96 2.42
N LEU A 169 8.73 -16.72 2.47
CA LEU A 169 7.85 -16.23 3.54
C LEU A 169 6.54 -17.01 3.57
N PHE A 170 5.96 -17.28 2.40
CA PHE A 170 4.72 -18.05 2.30
C PHE A 170 4.89 -19.49 2.79
N LYS A 171 6.01 -20.15 2.46
CA LYS A 171 6.33 -21.48 2.98
C LYS A 171 6.37 -21.53 4.50
N GLU A 172 6.91 -20.49 5.15
CA GLU A 172 6.90 -20.44 6.62
C GLU A 172 5.51 -20.10 7.17
N PHE A 173 4.80 -19.15 6.56
CA PHE A 173 3.44 -18.79 6.95
C PHE A 173 2.45 -19.94 6.82
N SER A 174 2.56 -20.78 5.79
CA SER A 174 1.69 -21.94 5.56
C SER A 174 1.70 -22.98 6.70
N LYS A 175 2.68 -22.89 7.61
CA LYS A 175 2.80 -23.76 8.79
C LYS A 175 2.17 -23.15 10.04
N THR A 176 1.66 -21.92 9.97
CA THR A 176 1.15 -21.18 11.13
C THR A 176 -0.33 -21.49 11.39
N PRO A 177 -0.80 -21.40 12.65
CA PRO A 177 -2.23 -21.52 12.95
C PRO A 177 -3.09 -20.49 12.21
N GLN A 178 -2.55 -19.29 11.95
CA GLN A 178 -3.24 -18.24 11.20
C GLN A 178 -3.53 -18.65 9.75
N TYR A 179 -2.60 -19.34 9.08
CA TYR A 179 -2.85 -19.88 7.75
C TYR A 179 -4.00 -20.90 7.77
N ILE A 180 -3.98 -21.84 8.72
CA ILE A 180 -5.02 -22.87 8.85
C ILE A 180 -6.39 -22.21 9.10
N ALA A 181 -6.44 -21.16 9.91
CA ALA A 181 -7.65 -20.39 10.14
C ALA A 181 -8.16 -19.73 8.83
N LEU A 182 -7.28 -19.05 8.08
CA LEU A 182 -7.65 -18.41 6.80
C LEU A 182 -8.14 -19.40 5.75
N GLU A 183 -7.51 -20.57 5.66
CA GLU A 183 -7.92 -21.64 4.74
C GLU A 183 -9.34 -22.13 5.08
N ASN A 184 -9.66 -22.28 6.36
CA ASN A 184 -10.96 -22.78 6.82
C ASN A 184 -12.09 -21.72 6.79
N THR A 185 -11.80 -20.45 7.11
CA THR A 185 -12.82 -19.40 7.23
C THR A 185 -13.03 -18.59 5.96
N GLY A 186 -11.96 -18.33 5.21
CA GLY A 186 -11.99 -17.47 4.01
C GLY A 186 -12.32 -18.22 2.73
N PHE A 187 -12.13 -19.54 2.71
CA PHE A 187 -12.24 -20.39 1.52
C PHE A 187 -12.86 -21.75 1.83
N GLY A 188 -13.82 -21.77 2.75
CA GLY A 188 -14.48 -22.98 3.25
C GLY A 188 -15.04 -23.92 2.17
N PRO A 189 -15.66 -25.05 2.54
CA PRO A 189 -16.04 -26.11 1.62
C PRO A 189 -16.96 -25.66 0.46
N ASP A 190 -17.66 -24.54 0.62
CA ASP A 190 -18.54 -23.92 -0.39
C ASP A 190 -17.81 -22.92 -1.33
N SER A 191 -16.49 -22.78 -1.22
CA SER A 191 -15.71 -21.92 -2.12
C SER A 191 -15.53 -22.55 -3.49
N ASP A 192 -15.91 -21.83 -4.55
CA ASP A 192 -15.64 -22.23 -5.94
C ASP A 192 -14.14 -22.18 -6.31
N LEU A 193 -13.29 -21.65 -5.43
CA LEU A 193 -11.87 -21.50 -5.68
C LEU A 193 -11.12 -22.81 -5.52
N LYS A 194 -10.29 -23.14 -6.51
CA LYS A 194 -9.42 -24.32 -6.43
C LYS A 194 -8.32 -24.09 -5.39
N PRO A 195 -7.81 -25.13 -4.71
CA PRO A 195 -6.72 -24.99 -3.73
C PRO A 195 -5.51 -24.20 -4.24
N LYS A 196 -5.12 -24.39 -5.51
CA LYS A 196 -4.02 -23.65 -6.15
C LYS A 196 -4.31 -22.15 -6.32
N GLU A 197 -5.57 -21.76 -6.45
CA GLU A 197 -5.99 -20.36 -6.57
C GLU A 197 -5.96 -19.67 -5.20
N ILE A 198 -6.38 -20.38 -4.16
CA ILE A 198 -6.26 -19.96 -2.75
C ILE A 198 -4.80 -19.76 -2.38
N GLU A 199 -3.94 -20.76 -2.64
CA GLU A 199 -2.51 -20.68 -2.36
C GLU A 199 -1.88 -19.47 -3.07
N LYS A 200 -2.20 -19.28 -4.35
CA LYS A 200 -1.70 -18.15 -5.14
C LYS A 200 -2.18 -16.81 -4.59
N TYR A 201 -3.44 -16.72 -4.16
CA TYR A 201 -4.00 -15.52 -3.53
C TYR A 201 -3.25 -15.18 -2.24
N LEU A 202 -3.14 -16.16 -1.33
CA LEU A 202 -2.46 -15.99 -0.05
C LEU A 202 -0.97 -15.67 -0.22
N GLN A 203 -0.30 -16.32 -1.18
CA GLN A 203 1.09 -16.03 -1.51
C GLN A 203 1.28 -14.59 -1.99
N ASN A 204 0.31 -14.02 -2.73
CA ASN A 204 0.41 -12.63 -3.19
C ASN A 204 0.24 -11.62 -2.05
N LYS A 205 -0.57 -11.96 -1.03
CA LYS A 205 -0.80 -11.16 0.19
C LYS A 205 0.17 -11.46 1.33
N ILE A 206 1.18 -12.30 1.12
CA ILE A 206 2.04 -12.77 2.23
C ILE A 206 2.70 -11.63 3.01
N PHE A 207 3.12 -10.56 2.34
CA PHE A 207 3.76 -9.45 3.02
C PHE A 207 2.76 -8.70 3.93
N ASP A 208 1.48 -8.69 3.57
CA ASP A 208 0.41 -8.14 4.40
C ASP A 208 0.16 -9.05 5.62
N TYR A 209 0.07 -10.37 5.42
CA TYR A 209 -0.10 -11.33 6.53
C TYR A 209 1.09 -11.42 7.49
N THR A 210 2.29 -11.08 7.04
CA THR A 210 3.47 -10.99 7.91
C THR A 210 3.64 -9.61 8.56
N SER A 211 2.72 -8.68 8.30
CA SER A 211 2.73 -7.37 8.97
C SER A 211 2.28 -7.49 10.42
N GLN A 212 2.81 -6.63 11.27
CA GLN A 212 2.42 -6.53 12.67
C GLN A 212 1.90 -5.13 12.92
N THR A 213 0.69 -5.07 13.47
CA THR A 213 0.04 -3.83 13.88
C THR A 213 -0.21 -3.92 15.38
N LYS A 214 0.36 -2.96 16.12
CA LYS A 214 0.06 -2.79 17.54
C LYS A 214 -1.27 -2.07 17.65
N LYS A 215 -2.16 -2.53 18.54
CA LYS A 215 -3.34 -1.74 18.91
C LYS A 215 -2.84 -0.42 19.51
N GLU A 216 -3.15 0.69 18.85
CA GLU A 216 -2.98 1.98 19.49
C GLU A 216 -3.96 2.08 20.66
N LYS A 217 -3.53 2.71 21.75
CA LYS A 217 -4.47 3.39 22.63
C LYS A 217 -4.93 4.62 21.86
N THR A 218 -5.88 4.46 20.95
CA THR A 218 -6.60 5.61 20.40
C THR A 218 -7.26 6.30 21.57
N THR A 219 -6.72 7.45 21.98
CA THR A 219 -7.39 8.38 22.88
C THR A 219 -8.63 8.84 22.14
N ARG A 220 -9.78 8.25 22.49
CA ARG A 220 -11.10 8.82 22.22
C ARG A 220 -11.31 10.09 23.04
#